data_AF-A0A8T4QQ65-F1
#
_entry.id   AF-A0A8T4QQ65-F1
#
_cell.length_a   1.000
_cell.length_b   1.000
_cell.length_c   1.000
_cell.angle_alpha   90.00
_cell.angle_beta   90.00
_cell.angle_gamma   90.00
#
_symmetry.space_group_name_H-M   'P 1'
#
loop_
_entity.id
_entity.type
_entity.pdbx_description
1 polymer ?
#
loop_
_entity_poly.entity_id
_entity_poly.type
_entity_poly.pdbx_seq_one_letter_code
_entity_poly.pdbx_strand_id
1 'polypeptide(L)'
;MSAPKQTKHELIPLHEKLSEQEKEKLFSELNVNFKDMPKIFRNDTAVAEMEKKLFSSGVLSMLESKKLIKKYFEENSLVSSSIESFNHFIEKELDVIINENRVIEPTIIPHNVDDFKIRLDKIWITEPEITEADGSKRKIFPAEARVRKLTYAAPIFINISAHINGIQRETFTAQIGSLPIMLKSKFCHLSKLNKQELSAKGEDPNEPGGYFVINGTEKVLVNIEDLAPNKLLVEKANLGASEYVGKLFSEKGSFKIPHSVERLKDGIFYVTFTRLKRVPAIVLLKALGMLKDEEIMNTISRDNPYDEVLVNLIEFNTIKTEEDAMDFLAKKTGITQPREVRVERMADMLDKYLLPHLGIETGDRLYKAKNLCKYLNQFIRTARKEITSDEKDHYANKRLKMAGDLLADLFRVNLKVLIGDILYNFQRIVKRGKFPSIKVIIRDKLLTQRIYSSMATGTWVGGRKGISQRIQRLNTLETISHLQRVVSPLSTTQENFEARELHPTHLGRLCPVETPEGTNIGLRKNLAMMADITSESPEKEVIDLLKQNGVKVIQ
;
A
#
# COMPACT_ATOMS: atom_id res chain seq x y z
N MET A 1 12.08 17.58 -70.05
CA MET A 1 11.86 18.90 -69.42
C MET A 1 12.03 18.73 -67.93
N SER A 2 13.14 19.25 -67.41
CA SER A 2 13.59 19.18 -66.03
C SER A 2 12.94 20.26 -65.16
N ALA A 3 12.41 19.87 -64.00
CA ALA A 3 11.91 20.78 -62.96
C ALA A 3 13.07 21.47 -62.20
N PRO A 4 12.86 22.68 -61.61
CA PRO A 4 13.93 23.49 -61.05
C PRO A 4 14.31 23.07 -59.61
N LYS A 5 15.61 23.21 -59.29
CA LYS A 5 16.21 22.98 -57.98
C LYS A 5 15.70 24.02 -56.95
N GLN A 6 15.18 23.56 -55.81
CA GLN A 6 15.02 24.36 -54.60
C GLN A 6 16.33 24.37 -53.80
N THR A 7 16.79 25.57 -53.46
CA THR A 7 17.94 25.87 -52.60
C THR A 7 17.63 25.54 -51.14
N LYS A 8 18.49 24.73 -50.50
CA LYS A 8 18.51 24.53 -49.05
C LYS A 8 19.17 25.74 -48.37
N HIS A 9 18.50 26.33 -47.39
CA HIS A 9 19.18 27.14 -46.37
C HIS A 9 19.60 26.21 -45.23
N GLU A 10 20.91 26.02 -45.05
CA GLU A 10 21.49 25.40 -43.86
C GLU A 10 21.59 26.43 -42.74
N LEU A 11 21.00 26.13 -41.57
CA LEU A 11 21.18 26.87 -40.33
C LEU A 11 22.35 26.25 -39.56
N ILE A 12 23.44 26.99 -39.44
CA ILE A 12 24.65 26.61 -38.69
C ILE A 12 24.48 26.96 -37.20
N PRO A 13 24.78 26.06 -36.24
CA PRO A 13 24.63 26.32 -34.79
C PRO A 13 25.67 27.30 -34.22
N LEU A 14 25.23 28.16 -33.28
CA LEU A 14 25.98 29.30 -32.69
C LEU A 14 27.30 28.98 -31.96
N HIS A 15 27.68 27.73 -31.75
CA HIS A 15 28.92 27.34 -31.06
C HIS A 15 30.15 27.28 -31.98
N GLU A 16 29.95 27.31 -33.30
CA GLU A 16 31.05 27.30 -34.30
C GLU A 16 31.68 28.69 -34.53
N LYS A 17 31.31 29.72 -33.75
CA LYS A 17 31.82 31.09 -33.92
C LYS A 17 32.69 31.64 -32.79
N LEU A 18 32.92 30.91 -31.71
CA LEU A 18 33.74 31.42 -30.59
C LEU A 18 35.14 30.83 -30.66
N SER A 19 36.13 31.71 -30.77
CA SER A 19 37.54 31.38 -30.71
C SER A 19 37.92 30.88 -29.31
N GLU A 20 38.96 30.04 -29.23
CA GLU A 20 39.44 29.48 -27.94
C GLU A 20 39.77 30.57 -26.90
N GLN A 21 40.18 31.76 -27.33
CA GLN A 21 40.43 32.92 -26.46
C GLN A 21 39.15 33.50 -25.85
N GLU A 22 38.00 33.41 -26.52
CA GLU A 22 36.72 33.89 -25.99
C GLU A 22 36.12 32.92 -24.98
N LYS A 23 36.40 31.62 -25.14
CA LYS A 23 36.03 30.59 -24.16
C LYS A 23 36.84 30.75 -22.87
N GLU A 24 38.16 30.96 -22.96
CA GLU A 24 39.00 31.21 -21.79
C GLU A 24 38.57 32.45 -20.99
N LYS A 25 38.12 33.51 -21.68
CA LYS A 25 37.60 34.72 -21.03
C LYS A 25 36.31 34.46 -20.25
N LEU A 26 35.38 33.70 -20.82
CA LEU A 26 34.09 33.33 -20.18
C LEU A 26 34.29 32.45 -18.92
N PHE A 27 35.30 31.59 -18.91
CA PHE A 27 35.61 30.73 -17.76
C PHE A 27 36.42 31.44 -16.67
N SER A 28 37.18 32.49 -17.02
CA SER A 28 37.89 33.33 -16.04
C SER A 28 36.93 34.14 -15.14
N GLU A 29 35.73 34.47 -15.64
CA GLU A 29 34.70 35.19 -14.88
C GLU A 29 33.97 34.31 -13.85
N LEU A 30 34.09 32.97 -13.95
CA LEU A 30 33.42 32.00 -13.07
C LEU A 30 34.29 31.50 -11.90
N ASN A 31 35.56 31.90 -11.82
CA ASN A 31 36.47 31.65 -10.70
C ASN A 31 36.55 30.17 -10.21
N VAL A 32 36.49 29.20 -11.14
CA VAL A 32 36.69 27.76 -10.85
C VAL A 32 37.85 27.23 -11.67
N ASN A 33 38.85 26.63 -11.01
CA ASN A 33 40.06 26.10 -11.65
C ASN A 33 39.81 24.70 -12.24
N PHE A 34 39.84 24.59 -13.57
CA PHE A 34 39.50 23.38 -14.34
C PHE A 34 40.37 22.14 -14.01
N LYS A 35 41.55 22.35 -13.43
CA LYS A 35 42.51 21.28 -13.11
C LYS A 35 42.14 20.46 -11.87
N ASP A 36 41.26 20.98 -11.00
CA ASP A 36 40.95 20.39 -9.70
C ASP A 36 39.68 19.50 -9.70
N MET A 37 39.06 19.26 -10.86
CA MET A 37 37.90 18.36 -10.97
C MET A 37 38.31 16.86 -10.97
N PRO A 38 37.59 15.98 -10.23
CA PRO A 38 37.79 14.53 -10.26
C PRO A 38 37.65 13.94 -11.67
N LYS A 39 38.55 13.01 -12.03
CA LYS A 39 38.61 12.37 -13.37
C LYS A 39 37.33 11.71 -13.87
N ILE A 40 36.36 11.43 -13.00
CA ILE A 40 35.06 10.82 -13.35
C ILE A 40 34.18 11.78 -14.16
N PHE A 41 34.36 13.09 -14.04
CA PHE A 41 33.64 14.12 -14.80
C PHE A 41 34.32 14.50 -16.14
N ARG A 42 35.41 13.83 -16.54
CA ARG A 42 36.15 14.16 -17.78
C ARG A 42 35.67 13.41 -19.03
N ASN A 43 34.67 12.53 -18.92
CA ASN A 43 34.19 11.69 -20.03
C ASN A 43 32.88 12.19 -20.66
N ASP A 44 32.63 13.50 -20.69
CA ASP A 44 31.52 14.09 -21.45
C ASP A 44 31.71 13.92 -22.97
N THR A 45 32.93 13.70 -23.46
CA THR A 45 33.20 13.46 -24.89
C THR A 45 32.67 12.13 -25.40
N ALA A 46 32.68 11.07 -24.58
CA ALA A 46 32.16 9.76 -24.97
C ALA A 46 30.62 9.75 -25.02
N VAL A 47 29.96 10.43 -24.06
CA VAL A 47 28.51 10.61 -24.07
C VAL A 47 28.10 11.50 -25.23
N ALA A 48 28.82 12.61 -25.47
CA ALA A 48 28.55 13.50 -26.61
C ALA A 48 28.81 12.82 -27.97
N GLU A 49 29.82 11.97 -28.11
CA GLU A 49 30.05 11.17 -29.34
C GLU A 49 29.00 10.07 -29.54
N MET A 50 28.54 9.45 -28.46
CA MET A 50 27.50 8.44 -28.48
C MET A 50 26.15 9.05 -28.83
N GLU A 51 25.83 10.22 -28.25
CA GLU A 51 24.71 11.07 -28.65
C GLU A 51 24.84 11.49 -30.12
N LYS A 52 25.99 11.96 -30.58
CA LYS A 52 26.23 12.31 -31.99
C LYS A 52 26.00 11.13 -32.94
N LYS A 53 26.42 9.92 -32.57
CA LYS A 53 26.18 8.68 -33.33
C LYS A 53 24.71 8.26 -33.32
N LEU A 54 24.02 8.39 -32.19
CA LEU A 54 22.57 8.12 -32.09
C LEU A 54 21.76 9.14 -32.91
N PHE A 55 22.08 10.44 -32.81
CA PHE A 55 21.42 11.51 -33.55
C PHE A 55 21.71 11.47 -35.07
N SER A 56 22.92 11.06 -35.49
CA SER A 56 23.26 10.90 -36.91
C SER A 56 22.66 9.64 -37.54
N SER A 57 22.22 8.66 -36.74
CA SER A 57 21.62 7.41 -37.22
C SER A 57 20.13 7.53 -37.61
N GLY A 58 19.54 8.74 -37.53
CA GLY A 58 18.12 8.98 -37.85
C GLY A 58 17.15 8.50 -36.78
N VAL A 59 17.64 8.16 -35.58
CA VAL A 59 16.86 7.65 -34.46
C VAL A 59 16.50 8.80 -33.54
N LEU A 60 15.33 9.41 -33.78
CA LEU A 60 14.69 10.51 -33.03
C LEU A 60 15.53 11.77 -32.78
N SER A 61 15.15 12.85 -33.44
CA SER A 61 15.58 14.20 -33.08
C SER A 61 15.04 14.60 -31.70
N MET A 62 15.76 15.46 -30.97
CA MET A 62 15.26 16.07 -29.72
C MET A 62 13.88 16.74 -29.88
N LEU A 63 13.56 17.20 -31.09
CA LEU A 63 12.29 17.82 -31.43
C LEU A 63 11.13 16.81 -31.41
N GLU A 64 11.38 15.56 -31.80
CA GLU A 64 10.40 14.48 -31.77
C GLU A 64 10.16 13.99 -30.34
N SER A 65 11.21 13.91 -29.51
CA SER A 65 11.07 13.57 -28.09
C SER A 65 10.24 14.61 -27.33
N LYS A 66 10.40 15.91 -27.62
CA LYS A 66 9.56 16.97 -27.03
C LYS A 66 8.08 16.83 -27.41
N LYS A 67 7.79 16.43 -28.66
CA LYS A 67 6.41 16.17 -29.10
C LYS A 67 5.80 14.99 -28.34
N LEU A 68 6.58 13.93 -28.10
CA LEU A 68 6.13 12.77 -27.34
C LEU A 68 5.78 13.15 -25.89
N ILE A 69 6.66 13.90 -25.23
CA ILE A 69 6.43 14.37 -23.84
C ILE A 69 5.20 15.29 -23.77
N LYS A 70 5.03 16.19 -24.74
CA LYS A 70 3.85 17.05 -24.81
C LYS A 70 2.57 16.23 -24.93
N LYS A 71 2.56 15.25 -25.84
CA LYS A 71 1.42 14.34 -26.03
C LYS A 71 1.12 13.53 -24.76
N TYR A 72 2.17 13.08 -24.06
CA TYR A 72 2.02 12.39 -22.78
C TYR A 72 1.25 13.23 -21.75
N PHE A 73 1.59 14.52 -21.58
CA PHE A 73 0.89 15.41 -20.64
C PHE A 73 -0.45 15.96 -21.14
N GLU A 74 -0.73 15.88 -22.43
CA GLU A 74 -2.06 16.15 -22.98
C GLU A 74 -3.04 15.01 -22.62
N GLU A 75 -2.55 13.77 -22.53
CA GLU A 75 -3.34 12.58 -22.19
C GLU A 75 -3.34 12.27 -20.68
N ASN A 76 -2.21 12.51 -20.00
CA ASN A 76 -2.00 12.15 -18.59
C ASN A 76 -1.81 13.39 -17.72
N SER A 77 -2.70 13.55 -16.74
CA SER A 77 -2.53 14.58 -15.70
C SER A 77 -1.49 14.14 -14.68
N LEU A 78 -0.78 15.10 -14.07
CA LEU A 78 0.15 14.84 -12.97
C LEU A 78 -0.56 14.15 -11.79
N VAL A 79 -1.83 14.45 -11.53
CA VAL A 79 -2.60 13.88 -10.41
C VAL A 79 -3.42 12.65 -10.80
N SER A 80 -3.22 12.13 -12.02
CA SER A 80 -3.99 11.00 -12.57
C SER A 80 -3.90 9.76 -11.68
N SER A 81 -2.71 9.38 -11.22
CA SER A 81 -2.53 8.18 -10.38
C SER A 81 -3.30 8.27 -9.05
N SER A 82 -3.39 9.46 -8.43
CA SER A 82 -4.19 9.67 -7.21
C SER A 82 -5.70 9.53 -7.48
N ILE A 83 -6.16 10.05 -8.62
CA ILE A 83 -7.57 9.96 -9.03
C ILE A 83 -7.92 8.51 -9.41
N GLU A 84 -7.04 7.82 -10.13
CA GLU A 84 -7.20 6.43 -10.51
C GLU A 84 -7.23 5.52 -9.28
N SER A 85 -6.32 5.73 -8.32
CA SER A 85 -6.33 5.03 -7.03
C SER A 85 -7.67 5.22 -6.30
N PHE A 86 -8.21 6.44 -6.27
CA PHE A 86 -9.52 6.69 -5.66
C PHE A 86 -10.68 6.02 -6.42
N ASN A 87 -10.66 6.05 -7.76
CA ASN A 87 -11.67 5.37 -8.57
C ASN A 87 -11.61 3.85 -8.35
N HIS A 88 -10.40 3.27 -8.35
CA HIS A 88 -10.16 1.85 -8.08
C HIS A 88 -10.69 1.46 -6.69
N PHE A 89 -10.47 2.32 -5.68
CA PHE A 89 -11.00 2.10 -4.34
C PHE A 89 -12.53 1.94 -4.35
N ILE A 90 -13.25 2.84 -5.00
CA ILE A 90 -14.72 2.79 -5.03
C ILE A 90 -15.23 1.61 -5.87
N GLU A 91 -14.59 1.33 -7.01
CA GLU A 91 -15.09 0.35 -7.98
C GLU A 91 -14.73 -1.10 -7.66
N LYS A 92 -13.61 -1.34 -6.98
CA LYS A 92 -13.09 -2.70 -6.72
C LYS A 92 -12.86 -2.97 -5.23
N GLU A 93 -12.07 -2.13 -4.56
CA GLU A 93 -11.67 -2.39 -3.17
C GLU A 93 -12.86 -2.44 -2.20
N LEU A 94 -13.88 -1.59 -2.39
CA LEU A 94 -15.08 -1.64 -1.54
C LEU A 94 -15.76 -3.00 -1.58
N ASP A 95 -15.87 -3.61 -2.76
CA ASP A 95 -16.44 -4.96 -2.91
C ASP A 95 -15.53 -6.02 -2.27
N VAL A 96 -14.21 -5.89 -2.38
CA VAL A 96 -13.26 -6.77 -1.69
C VAL A 96 -13.44 -6.69 -0.17
N ILE A 97 -13.52 -5.47 0.40
CA ILE A 97 -13.68 -5.24 1.84
C ILE A 97 -15.01 -5.81 2.37
N ILE A 98 -16.09 -5.71 1.58
CA ILE A 98 -17.38 -6.31 1.95
C ILE A 98 -17.31 -7.83 1.89
N ASN A 99 -16.68 -8.40 0.86
CA ASN A 99 -16.52 -9.85 0.74
C ASN A 99 -15.68 -10.44 1.88
N GLU A 100 -14.68 -9.72 2.40
CA GLU A 100 -13.93 -10.10 3.61
C GLU A 100 -14.84 -10.26 4.85
N ASN A 101 -15.95 -9.51 4.92
CA ASN A 101 -16.86 -9.47 6.08
C ASN A 101 -18.29 -9.88 5.69
N ARG A 102 -18.43 -10.73 4.67
CA ARG A 102 -19.71 -11.03 4.01
C ARG A 102 -20.76 -11.58 4.95
N VAL A 103 -20.36 -12.40 5.92
CA VAL A 103 -21.26 -13.07 6.86
C VAL A 103 -20.95 -12.59 8.27
N ILE A 104 -21.98 -12.10 8.95
CA ILE A 104 -21.92 -11.63 10.32
C ILE A 104 -22.84 -12.52 11.15
N GLU A 105 -22.24 -13.20 12.13
CA GLU A 105 -22.95 -14.13 13.02
C GLU A 105 -23.04 -13.52 14.43
N PRO A 106 -24.26 -13.28 14.96
CA PRO A 106 -24.43 -12.82 16.32
C PRO A 106 -24.27 -13.97 17.32
N THR A 107 -23.50 -13.72 18.38
CA THR A 107 -23.28 -14.67 19.48
C THR A 107 -24.54 -15.00 20.28
N ILE A 108 -25.57 -14.15 20.23
CA ILE A 108 -26.83 -14.33 20.96
C ILE A 108 -27.97 -14.25 19.95
N ILE A 109 -28.70 -15.35 19.85
CA ILE A 109 -29.79 -15.57 18.90
C ILE A 109 -31.11 -15.59 19.69
N PRO A 110 -32.24 -15.12 19.12
CA PRO A 110 -33.55 -15.26 19.76
C PRO A 110 -33.89 -16.71 20.09
N HIS A 111 -34.59 -16.95 21.20
CA HIS A 111 -34.94 -18.30 21.69
C HIS A 111 -35.71 -19.19 20.71
N ASN A 112 -36.30 -18.62 19.65
CA ASN A 112 -37.09 -19.34 18.63
C ASN A 112 -36.34 -19.48 17.29
N VAL A 113 -35.03 -19.22 17.26
CA VAL A 113 -34.20 -19.28 16.05
C VAL A 113 -32.95 -20.10 16.37
N ASP A 114 -32.66 -21.08 15.53
CA ASP A 114 -31.49 -21.96 15.69
C ASP A 114 -30.24 -21.33 15.06
N ASP A 115 -30.41 -20.61 13.95
CA ASP A 115 -29.34 -19.92 13.23
C ASP A 115 -29.82 -18.57 12.67
N PHE A 116 -29.04 -17.52 12.89
CA PHE A 116 -29.30 -16.18 12.36
C PHE A 116 -28.02 -15.61 11.76
N LYS A 117 -28.01 -15.37 10.45
CA LYS A 117 -26.86 -14.78 9.76
C LYS A 117 -27.26 -13.49 9.04
N ILE A 118 -26.47 -12.45 9.26
CA ILE A 118 -26.60 -11.20 8.50
C ILE A 118 -25.57 -11.26 7.38
N ARG A 119 -26.04 -11.18 6.14
CA ARG A 119 -25.18 -11.17 4.96
C ARG A 119 -25.12 -9.77 4.37
N LEU A 120 -23.90 -9.29 4.16
CA LEU A 120 -23.61 -8.09 3.42
C LEU A 120 -23.43 -8.48 1.95
N ASP A 121 -24.26 -7.94 1.06
CA ASP A 121 -24.25 -8.30 -0.35
C ASP A 121 -23.45 -7.26 -1.17
N LYS A 122 -24.14 -6.28 -1.78
CA LYS A 122 -23.52 -5.29 -2.66
C LYS A 122 -23.45 -3.93 -1.97
N ILE A 123 -22.29 -3.28 -2.06
CA ILE A 123 -22.08 -1.89 -1.65
C ILE A 123 -21.97 -1.00 -2.88
N TRP A 124 -22.48 0.22 -2.81
CA TRP A 124 -22.23 1.24 -3.82
C TRP A 124 -22.33 2.64 -3.24
N ILE A 125 -21.73 3.58 -3.95
CA ILE A 125 -21.73 4.99 -3.61
C ILE A 125 -22.46 5.75 -4.72
N THR A 126 -23.30 6.69 -4.35
CA THR A 126 -24.01 7.53 -5.34
C THR A 126 -23.20 8.79 -5.68
N GLU A 127 -23.84 9.77 -6.31
CA GLU A 127 -23.23 11.07 -6.53
C GLU A 127 -23.37 11.96 -5.28
N PRO A 128 -22.54 13.01 -5.15
CA PRO A 128 -22.62 13.96 -4.05
C PRO A 128 -23.98 14.68 -3.96
N GLU A 129 -24.59 14.59 -2.77
CA GLU A 129 -25.87 15.20 -2.43
C GLU A 129 -25.82 15.86 -1.05
N ILE A 130 -26.68 16.85 -0.84
CA ILE A 130 -26.95 17.47 0.45
C ILE A 130 -28.41 17.27 0.83
N THR A 131 -28.64 17.00 2.11
CA THR A 131 -29.96 17.09 2.73
C THR A 131 -30.08 18.44 3.41
N GLU A 132 -31.02 19.27 2.95
CA GLU A 132 -31.29 20.59 3.53
C GLU A 132 -32.11 20.46 4.83
N ALA A 133 -32.27 21.58 5.55
CA ALA A 133 -32.96 21.58 6.85
C ALA A 133 -34.44 21.14 6.78
N ASP A 134 -35.07 21.29 5.61
CA ASP A 134 -36.43 20.83 5.32
C ASP A 134 -36.49 19.31 5.01
N GLY A 135 -35.35 18.63 4.99
CA GLY A 135 -35.24 17.20 4.65
C GLY A 135 -35.19 16.93 3.15
N SER A 136 -35.23 17.96 2.30
CA SER A 136 -35.10 17.79 0.85
C SER A 136 -33.67 17.41 0.47
N LYS A 137 -33.53 16.51 -0.50
CA LYS A 137 -32.23 16.09 -1.05
C LYS A 137 -31.98 16.76 -2.39
N ARG A 138 -30.80 17.34 -2.56
CA ARG A 138 -30.38 17.96 -3.83
C ARG A 138 -28.90 17.75 -4.11
N LYS A 139 -28.52 17.92 -5.37
CA LYS A 139 -27.11 17.92 -5.80
C LYS A 139 -26.38 19.11 -5.18
N ILE A 140 -25.14 18.89 -4.78
CA ILE A 140 -24.22 19.91 -4.28
C ILE A 140 -22.99 19.96 -5.19
N PHE A 141 -22.42 21.16 -5.40
CA PHE A 141 -21.18 21.35 -6.14
C PHE A 141 -20.03 21.75 -5.18
N PRO A 142 -18.75 21.50 -5.53
CA PRO A 142 -17.62 21.78 -4.64
C PRO A 142 -17.49 23.26 -4.23
N ALA A 143 -17.70 24.20 -5.16
CA ALA A 143 -17.76 25.64 -4.86
C ALA A 143 -18.75 25.96 -3.73
N GLU A 144 -19.96 25.38 -3.78
CA GLU A 144 -20.97 25.56 -2.75
C GLU A 144 -20.53 24.94 -1.41
N ALA A 145 -19.96 23.74 -1.45
CA ALA A 145 -19.47 23.05 -0.26
C ALA A 145 -18.36 23.85 0.46
N ARG A 146 -17.48 24.52 -0.30
CA ARG A 146 -16.45 25.42 0.25
C ARG A 146 -17.06 26.62 0.96
N VAL A 147 -17.95 27.35 0.29
CA VAL A 147 -18.55 28.59 0.82
C VAL A 147 -19.41 28.32 2.06
N ARG A 148 -20.23 27.26 2.03
CA ARG A 148 -21.14 26.89 3.13
C ARG A 148 -20.46 26.12 4.27
N LYS A 149 -19.15 25.89 4.20
CA LYS A 149 -18.39 25.08 5.19
C LYS A 149 -18.90 23.65 5.33
N LEU A 150 -19.34 23.05 4.22
CA LEU A 150 -19.86 21.69 4.16
C LEU A 150 -18.79 20.70 3.70
N THR A 151 -19.07 19.41 3.87
CA THR A 151 -18.24 18.34 3.31
C THR A 151 -18.85 17.87 1.99
N TYR A 152 -18.05 17.85 0.93
CA TYR A 152 -18.46 17.35 -0.37
C TYR A 152 -18.40 15.81 -0.38
N ALA A 153 -19.55 15.18 -0.19
CA ALA A 153 -19.65 13.74 0.03
C ALA A 153 -20.89 13.13 -0.62
N ALA A 154 -20.83 11.83 -0.85
CA ALA A 154 -21.93 11.02 -1.37
C ALA A 154 -22.35 9.93 -0.38
N PRO A 155 -23.64 9.59 -0.29
CA PRO A 155 -24.12 8.51 0.56
C PRO A 155 -23.67 7.14 0.05
N ILE A 156 -23.41 6.26 1.01
CA ILE A 156 -22.99 4.88 0.81
C ILE A 156 -24.19 3.98 1.13
N PHE A 157 -24.57 3.16 0.17
CA PHE A 157 -25.65 2.18 0.31
C PHE A 157 -25.11 0.76 0.29
N ILE A 158 -25.76 -0.11 1.03
CA ILE A 158 -25.47 -1.53 1.06
C ILE A 158 -26.76 -2.34 1.04
N ASN A 159 -26.74 -3.45 0.32
CA ASN A 159 -27.76 -4.48 0.40
C ASN A 159 -27.43 -5.46 1.52
N ILE A 160 -28.38 -5.67 2.42
CA ILE A 160 -28.24 -6.58 3.56
C ILE A 160 -29.36 -7.60 3.50
N SER A 161 -29.00 -8.87 3.63
CA SER A 161 -29.92 -9.99 3.69
C SER A 161 -29.88 -10.69 5.05
N ALA A 162 -31.05 -10.96 5.62
CA ALA A 162 -31.20 -11.72 6.85
C ALA A 162 -31.52 -13.18 6.52
N HIS A 163 -30.67 -14.10 6.98
CA HIS A 163 -30.88 -15.54 6.86
C HIS A 163 -31.27 -16.11 8.23
N ILE A 164 -32.41 -16.78 8.30
CA ILE A 164 -32.92 -17.44 9.50
C ILE A 164 -33.03 -18.92 9.20
N ASN A 165 -32.33 -19.78 9.95
CA ASN A 165 -32.29 -21.22 9.75
C ASN A 165 -31.96 -21.59 8.28
N GLY A 166 -30.98 -20.90 7.67
CA GLY A 166 -30.57 -21.09 6.27
C GLY A 166 -31.47 -20.43 5.22
N ILE A 167 -32.69 -20.00 5.56
CA ILE A 167 -33.64 -19.40 4.63
C ILE A 167 -33.45 -17.87 4.59
N GLN A 168 -33.25 -17.32 3.39
CA GLN A 168 -33.26 -15.88 3.17
C GLN A 168 -34.67 -15.34 3.39
N ARG A 169 -34.85 -14.48 4.40
CA ARG A 169 -36.17 -13.94 4.75
C ARG A 169 -36.39 -12.56 4.18
N GLU A 170 -35.46 -11.65 4.44
CA GLU A 170 -35.60 -10.24 4.08
C GLU A 170 -34.30 -9.72 3.47
N THR A 171 -34.43 -9.00 2.36
CA THR A 171 -33.36 -8.18 1.78
C THR A 171 -33.83 -6.74 1.80
N PHE A 172 -32.99 -5.85 2.31
CA PHE A 172 -33.26 -4.42 2.28
C PHE A 172 -32.00 -3.64 1.96
N THR A 173 -32.20 -2.48 1.35
CA THR A 173 -31.14 -1.50 1.13
C THR A 173 -31.09 -0.53 2.30
N ALA A 174 -29.90 -0.31 2.86
CA ALA A 174 -29.67 0.64 3.93
C ALA A 174 -28.54 1.61 3.57
N GLN A 175 -28.70 2.87 3.97
CA GLN A 175 -27.62 3.84 3.97
C GLN A 175 -26.76 3.61 5.21
N ILE A 176 -25.47 3.33 5.02
CA ILE A 176 -24.52 3.07 6.14
C ILE A 176 -23.65 4.28 6.50
N GLY A 177 -23.64 5.31 5.65
CA GLY A 177 -22.94 6.56 5.91
C GLY A 177 -22.76 7.39 4.66
N SER A 178 -21.83 8.34 4.71
CA SER A 178 -21.42 9.18 3.57
C SER A 178 -19.90 9.20 3.44
N LEU A 179 -19.40 9.12 2.21
CA LEU A 179 -17.98 9.17 1.86
C LEU A 179 -17.63 10.51 1.20
N PRO A 180 -16.56 11.21 1.64
CA PRO A 180 -16.03 12.35 0.90
C PRO A 180 -15.60 11.95 -0.52
N ILE A 181 -16.00 12.73 -1.52
CA ILE A 181 -15.68 12.45 -2.93
C ILE A 181 -14.51 13.32 -3.38
N MET A 182 -13.51 12.69 -4.01
CA MET A 182 -12.36 13.39 -4.56
C MET A 182 -12.75 14.23 -5.78
N LEU A 183 -12.27 15.46 -5.87
CA LEU A 183 -12.57 16.33 -7.01
C LEU A 183 -11.96 15.80 -8.31
N LYS A 184 -12.73 15.93 -9.40
CA LYS A 184 -12.44 15.38 -10.74
C LYS A 184 -12.34 13.85 -10.83
N SER A 185 -12.68 13.12 -9.76
CA SER A 185 -12.91 11.66 -9.84
C SER A 185 -14.16 11.31 -10.65
N LYS A 186 -14.31 10.04 -11.02
CA LYS A 186 -15.46 9.54 -11.80
C LYS A 186 -16.81 9.78 -11.10
N PHE A 187 -16.81 9.82 -9.76
CA PHE A 187 -17.99 10.03 -8.92
C PHE A 187 -18.26 11.50 -8.60
N CYS A 188 -17.36 12.40 -8.97
CA CYS A 188 -17.53 13.84 -8.82
C CYS A 188 -18.40 14.40 -9.94
N HIS A 189 -19.28 15.36 -9.63
CA HIS A 189 -20.07 16.06 -10.65
C HIS A 189 -19.21 16.81 -11.67
N LEU A 190 -18.00 17.21 -11.30
CA LEU A 190 -17.11 18.01 -12.16
C LEU A 190 -16.46 17.22 -13.30
N SER A 191 -16.32 15.90 -13.19
CA SER A 191 -15.61 15.09 -14.21
C SER A 191 -16.39 14.97 -15.52
N LYS A 192 -17.71 15.21 -15.48
CA LYS A 192 -18.61 15.11 -16.63
C LYS A 192 -18.82 16.45 -17.35
N LEU A 193 -18.29 17.55 -16.82
CA LEU A 193 -18.56 18.90 -17.31
C LEU A 193 -17.49 19.37 -18.28
N ASN A 194 -17.90 20.15 -19.27
CA ASN A 194 -16.98 20.84 -20.17
C ASN A 194 -16.37 22.11 -19.52
N LYS A 195 -15.38 22.72 -20.15
CA LYS A 195 -14.70 23.92 -19.59
C LYS A 195 -15.65 25.10 -19.33
N GLN A 196 -16.63 25.32 -20.20
CA GLN A 196 -17.59 26.42 -20.04
C GLN A 196 -18.56 26.18 -18.87
N GLU A 197 -19.02 24.94 -18.72
CA GLU A 197 -19.89 24.51 -17.63
C GLU A 197 -19.17 24.57 -16.28
N LEU A 198 -17.88 24.21 -16.23
CA LEU A 198 -17.05 24.37 -15.03
C LEU A 198 -17.02 25.83 -14.57
N SER A 199 -16.74 26.76 -15.50
CA SER A 199 -16.75 28.19 -15.21
C SER A 199 -18.12 28.69 -14.76
N ALA A 200 -19.20 28.22 -15.39
CA ALA A 200 -20.58 28.54 -14.99
C ALA A 200 -20.94 28.04 -13.59
N LYS A 201 -20.27 26.99 -13.10
CA LYS A 201 -20.40 26.45 -11.73
C LYS A 201 -19.40 27.07 -10.74
N GLY A 202 -18.62 28.06 -11.16
CA GLY A 202 -17.65 28.74 -10.29
C GLY A 202 -16.36 27.96 -10.05
N GLU A 203 -16.00 27.04 -10.95
CA GLU A 203 -14.75 26.28 -10.91
C GLU A 203 -13.79 26.73 -12.02
N ASP A 204 -12.48 26.70 -11.76
CA ASP A 204 -11.47 26.92 -12.80
C ASP A 204 -11.29 25.64 -13.63
N PRO A 205 -11.45 25.69 -14.97
CA PRO A 205 -11.21 24.54 -15.85
C PRO A 205 -9.83 23.91 -15.72
N ASN A 206 -8.80 24.71 -15.40
CA ASN A 206 -7.41 24.28 -15.33
C ASN A 206 -7.01 23.67 -13.97
N GLU A 207 -7.89 23.70 -12.98
CA GLU A 207 -7.64 23.11 -11.66
C GLU A 207 -7.39 21.60 -11.78
N PRO A 208 -6.31 21.01 -11.25
CA PRO A 208 -5.99 19.60 -11.46
C PRO A 208 -6.95 18.63 -10.77
N GLY A 209 -7.57 19.01 -9.65
CA GLY A 209 -8.36 18.09 -8.82
C GLY A 209 -7.48 17.22 -7.91
N GLY A 210 -7.95 16.05 -7.50
CA GLY A 210 -7.14 15.11 -6.69
C GLY A 210 -7.14 15.39 -5.18
N TYR A 211 -8.05 16.23 -4.68
CA TYR A 211 -8.22 16.55 -3.25
C TYR A 211 -9.70 16.50 -2.85
N PHE A 212 -9.96 16.68 -1.55
CA PHE A 212 -11.28 16.59 -0.93
C PHE A 212 -11.69 17.92 -0.31
N VAL A 213 -12.99 18.19 -0.22
CA VAL A 213 -13.54 19.33 0.52
C VAL A 213 -14.25 18.82 1.78
N ILE A 214 -13.72 19.18 2.94
CA ILE A 214 -14.20 18.70 4.24
C ILE A 214 -14.40 19.88 5.18
N ASN A 215 -15.64 20.07 5.61
CA ASN A 215 -16.07 21.22 6.42
C ASN A 215 -15.61 22.56 5.79
N GLY A 216 -15.76 22.67 4.46
CA GLY A 216 -15.31 23.81 3.64
C GLY A 216 -13.80 23.94 3.43
N THR A 217 -13.00 23.12 4.09
CA THR A 217 -11.54 23.15 3.94
C THR A 217 -11.09 22.12 2.93
N GLU A 218 -10.23 22.53 2.02
CA GLU A 218 -9.61 21.64 1.05
C GLU A 218 -8.47 20.84 1.68
N LYS A 219 -8.55 19.52 1.51
CA LYS A 219 -7.70 18.54 2.16
C LYS A 219 -7.13 17.59 1.10
N VAL A 220 -5.81 17.44 1.12
CA VAL A 220 -5.09 16.48 0.28
C VAL A 220 -4.64 15.31 1.15
N LEU A 221 -4.77 14.09 0.62
CA LEU A 221 -4.15 12.91 1.20
C LEU A 221 -2.75 12.78 0.57
N VAL A 222 -1.71 12.92 1.39
CA VAL A 222 -0.34 12.77 0.89
C VAL A 222 0.01 11.31 0.67
N ASN A 223 0.83 11.02 -0.34
CA ASN A 223 1.26 9.66 -0.65
C ASN A 223 2.23 9.18 0.42
N ILE A 224 2.06 7.96 0.93
CA ILE A 224 2.90 7.42 2.01
C ILE A 224 3.86 6.39 1.45
N GLU A 225 5.15 6.56 1.70
CA GLU A 225 6.18 5.56 1.40
C GLU A 225 6.23 4.50 2.51
N ASP A 226 5.79 3.28 2.22
CA ASP A 226 5.86 2.12 3.11
C ASP A 226 6.87 1.09 2.58
N LEU A 227 7.41 0.27 3.48
CA LEU A 227 8.13 -0.94 3.06
C LEU A 227 7.16 -1.93 2.40
N ALA A 228 7.62 -2.60 1.36
CA ALA A 228 6.86 -3.60 0.62
C ALA A 228 6.40 -4.71 1.59
N PRO A 229 5.08 -4.97 1.70
CA PRO A 229 4.58 -6.05 2.54
C PRO A 229 4.87 -7.41 1.89
N ASN A 230 4.68 -8.48 2.66
CA ASN A 230 4.69 -9.87 2.18
C ASN A 230 6.03 -10.36 1.59
N LYS A 231 7.13 -9.64 1.86
CA LYS A 231 8.50 -10.01 1.50
C LYS A 231 9.41 -10.05 2.73
N LEU A 232 10.21 -11.10 2.87
CA LEU A 232 11.27 -11.16 3.88
C LEU A 232 12.46 -10.33 3.42
N LEU A 233 12.89 -9.40 4.27
CA LEU A 233 14.12 -8.62 4.10
C LEU A 233 15.12 -9.07 5.16
N VAL A 234 16.30 -9.51 4.74
CA VAL A 234 17.36 -9.94 5.66
C VAL A 234 18.45 -8.87 5.70
N GLU A 235 18.57 -8.22 6.86
CA GLU A 235 19.54 -7.16 7.10
C GLU A 235 20.57 -7.57 8.15
N LYS A 236 21.73 -6.93 8.14
CA LYS A 236 22.72 -7.07 9.21
C LYS A 236 22.19 -6.35 10.45
N ALA A 237 22.25 -7.01 11.60
CA ALA A 237 21.80 -6.43 12.85
C ALA A 237 22.82 -5.40 13.36
N ASN A 238 22.36 -4.19 13.66
CA ASN A 238 23.20 -3.17 14.29
C ASN A 238 23.39 -3.44 15.79
N LEU A 239 22.37 -3.98 16.47
CA LEU A 239 22.39 -4.36 17.87
C LEU A 239 21.63 -5.68 18.06
N GLY A 240 22.17 -6.60 18.86
CA GLY A 240 21.51 -7.85 19.22
C GLY A 240 22.47 -9.03 19.35
N ALA A 241 21.92 -10.18 19.74
CA ALA A 241 22.68 -11.44 19.84
C ALA A 241 22.82 -12.17 18.49
N SER A 242 22.01 -11.81 17.49
CA SER A 242 22.04 -12.33 16.13
C SER A 242 22.80 -11.38 15.22
N GLU A 243 23.66 -11.89 14.33
CA GLU A 243 24.40 -11.07 13.35
C GLU A 243 23.47 -10.54 12.24
N TYR A 244 22.47 -11.33 11.85
CA TYR A 244 21.46 -10.96 10.84
C TYR A 244 20.06 -11.04 11.44
N VAL A 245 19.16 -10.21 10.95
CA VAL A 245 17.73 -10.28 11.31
C VAL A 245 16.91 -10.23 10.04
N GLY A 246 16.05 -11.24 9.86
CA GLY A 246 15.01 -11.23 8.85
C GLY A 246 13.80 -10.47 9.39
N LYS A 247 13.24 -9.54 8.61
CA LYS A 247 11.98 -8.84 8.93
C LYS A 247 11.00 -9.00 7.80
N LEU A 248 9.74 -9.26 8.15
CA LEU A 248 8.63 -9.43 7.21
C LEU A 248 7.38 -8.78 7.81
N PHE A 249 6.72 -7.90 7.04
CA PHE A 249 5.39 -7.43 7.39
C PHE A 249 4.37 -8.24 6.60
N SER A 250 3.70 -9.18 7.26
CA SER A 250 2.62 -9.94 6.63
C SER A 250 1.34 -9.12 6.68
N GLU A 251 0.85 -8.72 5.51
CA GLU A 251 -0.34 -7.89 5.31
C GLU A 251 -1.43 -8.70 4.58
N LYS A 252 -2.60 -8.82 5.19
CA LYS A 252 -3.83 -9.37 4.59
C LYS A 252 -5.05 -8.63 5.11
N GLY A 253 -5.80 -8.01 4.22
CA GLY A 253 -6.95 -7.18 4.58
C GLY A 253 -6.56 -6.10 5.59
N SER A 254 -7.06 -6.21 6.82
CA SER A 254 -6.80 -5.22 7.89
C SER A 254 -5.69 -5.61 8.86
N PHE A 255 -5.12 -6.82 8.71
CA PHE A 255 -4.04 -7.29 9.56
C PHE A 255 -2.69 -6.97 8.91
N LYS A 256 -1.85 -6.22 9.61
CA LYS A 256 -0.43 -6.02 9.29
C LYS A 256 0.40 -6.50 10.47
N ILE A 257 0.98 -7.69 10.33
CA ILE A 257 1.66 -8.38 11.42
C ILE A 257 3.16 -8.43 11.16
N PRO A 258 3.99 -7.79 12.01
CA PRO A 258 5.43 -7.92 11.92
C PRO A 258 5.86 -9.33 12.35
N HIS A 259 6.70 -9.93 11.52
CA HIS A 259 7.41 -11.18 11.76
C HIS A 259 8.90 -10.88 11.72
N SER A 260 9.67 -11.51 12.60
CA SER A 260 11.12 -11.46 12.54
C SER A 260 11.75 -12.83 12.71
N VAL A 261 12.85 -13.07 12.02
CA VAL A 261 13.68 -14.27 12.11
C VAL A 261 15.04 -13.88 12.63
N GLU A 262 15.51 -14.52 13.70
CA GLU A 262 16.82 -14.30 14.30
C GLU A 262 17.51 -15.65 14.60
N ARG A 263 18.84 -15.69 14.54
CA ARG A 263 19.64 -16.84 14.96
C ARG A 263 20.43 -16.44 16.20
N LEU A 264 20.16 -17.06 17.34
CA LEU A 264 20.87 -16.74 18.57
C LEU A 264 22.20 -17.53 18.66
N LYS A 265 22.97 -17.24 19.70
CA LYS A 265 24.29 -17.87 19.96
C LYS A 265 24.22 -19.38 20.20
N ASP A 266 23.05 -19.90 20.58
CA ASP A 266 22.74 -21.32 20.70
C ASP A 266 22.67 -22.02 19.33
N GLY A 267 22.71 -21.27 18.22
CA GLY A 267 22.59 -21.80 16.87
C GLY A 267 21.14 -22.03 16.43
N ILE A 268 20.16 -21.73 17.29
CA ILE A 268 18.75 -21.98 17.02
C ILE A 268 18.14 -20.81 16.25
N PHE A 269 17.31 -21.14 15.25
CA PHE A 269 16.50 -20.17 14.52
C PHE A 269 15.21 -19.88 15.28
N TYR A 270 14.97 -18.62 15.57
CA TYR A 270 13.79 -18.15 16.27
C TYR A 270 12.96 -17.25 15.38
N VAL A 271 11.65 -17.46 15.41
CA VAL A 271 10.66 -16.58 14.79
C VAL A 271 9.94 -15.81 15.90
N THR A 272 9.69 -14.54 15.69
CA THR A 272 8.87 -13.71 16.56
C THR A 272 7.74 -13.10 15.74
N PHE A 273 6.50 -13.20 16.23
CA PHE A 273 5.34 -12.55 15.62
C PHE A 273 4.26 -12.31 16.67
N THR A 274 3.57 -11.16 16.59
CA THR A 274 2.54 -10.75 17.56
C THR A 274 2.98 -10.86 19.04
N ARG A 275 2.42 -11.82 19.79
CA ARG A 275 2.72 -12.12 21.20
C ARG A 275 3.74 -13.25 21.36
N LEU A 276 3.96 -14.04 20.31
CA LEU A 276 4.91 -15.16 20.29
C LEU A 276 6.30 -14.60 20.07
N LYS A 277 7.09 -14.49 21.15
CA LYS A 277 8.48 -14.05 21.12
C LYS A 277 9.41 -15.25 21.12
N ARG A 278 10.37 -15.24 20.18
CA ARG A 278 11.45 -16.24 20.08
C ARG A 278 10.94 -17.68 20.12
N VAL A 279 9.99 -18.03 19.27
CA VAL A 279 9.57 -19.42 19.11
C VAL A 279 10.50 -20.15 18.13
N PRO A 280 10.98 -21.37 18.43
CA PRO A 280 11.92 -22.04 17.54
C PRO A 280 11.25 -22.38 16.20
N ALA A 281 11.95 -22.12 15.10
CA ALA A 281 11.41 -22.25 13.75
C ALA A 281 11.06 -23.70 13.40
N ILE A 282 11.88 -24.67 13.82
CA ILE A 282 11.61 -26.11 13.59
C ILE A 282 10.34 -26.56 14.31
N VAL A 283 10.10 -26.12 15.55
CA VAL A 283 8.87 -26.46 16.27
C VAL A 283 7.65 -25.85 15.59
N LEU A 284 7.76 -24.64 15.03
CA LEU A 284 6.69 -24.06 14.20
C LEU A 284 6.42 -24.90 12.96
N LEU A 285 7.44 -25.39 12.25
CA LEU A 285 7.26 -26.25 11.08
C LEU A 285 6.54 -27.56 11.44
N LYS A 286 6.94 -28.19 12.55
CA LYS A 286 6.27 -29.38 13.09
C LYS A 286 4.81 -29.10 13.48
N ALA A 287 4.53 -27.95 14.09
CA ALA A 287 3.17 -27.54 14.45
C ALA A 287 2.28 -27.23 13.22
N LEU A 288 2.87 -26.93 12.06
CA LEU A 288 2.15 -26.70 10.80
C LEU A 288 1.95 -27.97 9.96
N GLY A 289 2.44 -29.12 10.43
CA GLY A 289 2.26 -30.43 9.81
C GLY A 289 3.48 -30.98 9.06
N MET A 290 4.63 -30.28 9.06
CA MET A 290 5.87 -30.84 8.53
C MET A 290 6.59 -31.65 9.63
N LEU A 291 6.27 -32.95 9.73
CA LEU A 291 6.80 -33.81 10.80
C LEU A 291 8.10 -34.53 10.44
N LYS A 292 8.33 -34.82 9.15
CA LYS A 292 9.52 -35.55 8.70
C LYS A 292 10.72 -34.61 8.60
N ASP A 293 11.76 -34.90 9.36
CA ASP A 293 12.99 -34.10 9.36
C ASP A 293 13.65 -34.03 7.97
N GLU A 294 13.62 -35.14 7.21
CA GLU A 294 14.08 -35.17 5.81
C GLU A 294 13.30 -34.21 4.92
N GLU A 295 11.98 -34.11 5.10
CA GLU A 295 11.14 -33.19 4.34
C GLU A 295 11.45 -31.73 4.67
N ILE A 296 11.67 -31.42 5.96
CA ILE A 296 12.08 -30.09 6.41
C ILE A 296 13.43 -29.71 5.77
N MET A 297 14.43 -30.59 5.86
CA MET A 297 15.76 -30.36 5.28
C MET A 297 15.66 -30.09 3.77
N ASN A 298 15.02 -30.99 3.03
CA ASN A 298 14.90 -30.91 1.57
C ASN A 298 14.08 -29.68 1.12
N THR A 299 13.12 -29.23 1.94
CA THR A 299 12.32 -28.04 1.61
C THR A 299 13.09 -26.74 1.86
N ILE A 300 13.93 -26.69 2.90
CA ILE A 300 14.80 -25.53 3.15
C ILE A 300 15.88 -25.47 2.07
N SER A 301 16.59 -26.58 1.84
CA SER A 301 17.65 -26.64 0.84
C SER A 301 17.70 -28.03 0.21
N ARG A 302 17.39 -28.10 -1.09
CA ARG A 302 17.46 -29.35 -1.87
C ARG A 302 18.90 -29.74 -2.19
N ASP A 303 19.75 -28.76 -2.48
CA ASP A 303 21.07 -28.99 -3.08
C ASP A 303 22.20 -29.02 -2.05
N ASN A 304 21.97 -28.50 -0.84
CA ASN A 304 23.01 -28.45 0.20
C ASN A 304 22.39 -28.53 1.62
N PRO A 305 22.51 -29.68 2.33
CA PRO A 305 22.01 -29.78 3.69
C PRO A 305 22.85 -28.87 4.61
N TYR A 306 22.20 -27.88 5.20
CA TYR A 306 22.87 -26.92 6.09
C TYR A 306 23.03 -27.51 7.49
N ASP A 307 24.27 -27.55 7.99
CA ASP A 307 24.61 -28.00 9.35
C ASP A 307 23.81 -27.24 10.43
N GLU A 308 23.54 -25.95 10.20
CA GLU A 308 22.74 -25.13 11.11
C GLU A 308 21.33 -25.70 11.28
N VAL A 309 20.73 -26.22 10.21
CA VAL A 309 19.38 -26.80 10.27
C VAL A 309 19.44 -28.15 10.99
N LEU A 310 20.49 -28.95 10.78
CA LEU A 310 20.69 -30.21 11.49
C LEU A 310 20.77 -30.01 13.00
N VAL A 311 21.51 -29.00 13.48
CA VAL A 311 21.57 -28.66 14.92
C VAL A 311 20.18 -28.38 15.47
N ASN A 312 19.35 -27.63 14.73
CA ASN A 312 17.99 -27.32 15.17
C ASN A 312 17.07 -28.56 15.17
N LEU A 313 17.24 -29.48 14.22
CA LEU A 313 16.46 -30.73 14.16
C LEU A 313 16.80 -31.67 15.31
N ILE A 314 18.10 -31.80 15.64
CA ILE A 314 18.58 -32.63 16.75
C ILE A 314 18.02 -32.12 18.08
N GLU A 315 18.07 -30.80 18.31
CA GLU A 315 17.57 -30.18 19.55
C GLU A 315 16.08 -30.47 19.80
N PHE A 316 15.25 -30.46 18.74
CA PHE A 316 13.81 -30.67 18.84
C PHE A 316 13.34 -32.04 18.31
N ASN A 317 14.20 -33.07 18.36
CA ASN A 317 13.86 -34.44 17.93
C ASN A 317 12.83 -35.12 18.85
N THR A 318 12.74 -34.69 20.11
CA THR A 318 11.74 -35.23 21.07
C THR A 318 10.30 -34.94 20.65
N ILE A 319 10.08 -33.90 19.86
CA ILE A 319 8.75 -33.48 19.37
C ILE A 319 8.47 -34.23 18.05
N LYS A 320 7.51 -35.16 18.09
CA LYS A 320 7.16 -36.03 16.95
C LYS A 320 5.75 -35.82 16.40
N THR A 321 4.87 -35.15 17.15
CA THR A 321 3.48 -34.91 16.75
C THR A 321 3.19 -33.42 16.65
N GLU A 322 2.19 -33.06 15.84
CA GLU A 322 1.72 -31.67 15.71
C GLU A 322 1.22 -31.13 17.04
N GLU A 323 0.46 -31.94 17.78
CA GLU A 323 -0.09 -31.58 19.09
C GLU A 323 1.00 -31.32 20.13
N ASP A 324 2.05 -32.14 20.17
CA ASP A 324 3.18 -31.92 21.08
C ASP A 324 3.93 -30.63 20.74
N ALA A 325 4.06 -30.31 19.44
CA ALA A 325 4.66 -29.06 18.98
C ALA A 325 3.81 -27.85 19.39
N MET A 326 2.49 -27.93 19.21
CA MET A 326 1.56 -26.88 19.64
C MET A 326 1.54 -26.70 21.17
N ASP A 327 1.58 -27.79 21.94
CA ASP A 327 1.64 -27.73 23.41
C ASP A 327 2.95 -27.11 23.90
N PHE A 328 4.08 -27.44 23.26
CA PHE A 328 5.38 -26.82 23.55
C PHE A 328 5.35 -25.31 23.32
N LEU A 329 4.82 -24.87 22.16
CA LEU A 329 4.67 -23.46 21.84
C LEU A 329 3.73 -22.75 22.84
N ALA A 330 2.63 -23.39 23.23
CA ALA A 330 1.65 -22.84 24.16
C ALA A 330 2.24 -22.64 25.57
N LYS A 331 2.99 -23.62 26.06
CA LYS A 331 3.74 -23.51 27.33
C LYS A 331 4.73 -22.35 27.28
N LYS A 332 5.46 -22.21 26.17
CA LYS A 332 6.42 -21.10 25.98
C LYS A 332 5.74 -19.73 25.98
N THR A 333 4.50 -19.64 25.48
CA THR A 333 3.71 -18.40 25.53
C THR A 333 3.09 -18.09 26.90
N GLY A 334 3.22 -18.98 27.88
CA GLY A 334 2.67 -18.79 29.23
C GLY A 334 1.17 -19.08 29.34
N ILE A 335 0.59 -19.88 28.44
CA ILE A 335 -0.81 -20.32 28.58
C ILE A 335 -0.84 -21.44 29.62
N THR A 336 -1.40 -21.18 30.80
CA THR A 336 -1.40 -22.10 31.96
C THR A 336 -2.60 -23.07 32.02
N GLN A 337 -3.35 -23.18 30.92
CA GLN A 337 -4.57 -23.99 30.84
C GLN A 337 -4.28 -25.48 30.59
N PRO A 338 -5.29 -26.37 30.67
CA PRO A 338 -5.15 -27.79 30.30
C PRO A 338 -4.65 -27.97 28.85
N ARG A 339 -4.02 -29.13 28.58
CA ARG A 339 -3.36 -29.43 27.29
C ARG A 339 -4.27 -29.20 26.09
N GLU A 340 -5.51 -29.68 26.15
CA GLU A 340 -6.49 -29.55 25.06
C GLU A 340 -6.73 -28.08 24.68
N VAL A 341 -7.03 -27.24 25.67
CA VAL A 341 -7.27 -25.80 25.46
C VAL A 341 -6.01 -25.08 24.97
N ARG A 342 -4.82 -25.51 25.41
CA ARG A 342 -3.54 -24.96 24.93
C ARG A 342 -3.32 -25.23 23.44
N VAL A 343 -3.56 -26.47 23.02
CA VAL A 343 -3.40 -26.88 21.61
C VAL A 343 -4.39 -26.13 20.74
N GLU A 344 -5.68 -26.10 21.11
CA GLU A 344 -6.72 -25.39 20.37
C GLU A 344 -6.40 -23.89 20.23
N ARG A 345 -6.02 -23.23 21.34
CA ARG A 345 -5.65 -21.80 21.29
C ARG A 345 -4.41 -21.53 20.46
N MET A 346 -3.42 -22.41 20.52
CA MET A 346 -2.21 -22.25 19.71
C MET A 346 -2.51 -22.44 18.23
N ALA A 347 -3.29 -23.46 17.87
CA ALA A 347 -3.79 -23.66 16.51
C ALA A 347 -4.47 -22.38 15.98
N ASP A 348 -5.38 -21.82 16.77
CA ASP A 348 -6.06 -20.56 16.47
C ASP A 348 -5.10 -19.38 16.26
N MET A 349 -4.05 -19.29 17.09
CA MET A 349 -3.04 -18.25 16.96
C MET A 349 -2.17 -18.43 15.70
N LEU A 350 -1.77 -19.65 15.36
CA LEU A 350 -1.00 -19.94 14.15
C LEU A 350 -1.82 -19.65 12.89
N ASP A 351 -3.11 -20.01 12.89
CA ASP A 351 -3.99 -19.78 11.75
C ASP A 351 -4.23 -18.28 11.51
N LYS A 352 -4.55 -17.52 12.58
CA LYS A 352 -4.91 -16.10 12.48
C LYS A 352 -3.72 -15.16 12.40
N TYR A 353 -2.58 -15.49 13.03
CA TYR A 353 -1.48 -14.54 13.21
C TYR A 353 -0.17 -14.92 12.51
N LEU A 354 0.10 -16.21 12.25
CA LEU A 354 1.31 -16.60 11.52
C LEU A 354 1.06 -16.44 10.01
N LEU A 355 1.84 -15.56 9.38
CA LEU A 355 1.85 -15.31 7.93
C LEU A 355 0.44 -15.23 7.30
N PRO A 356 -0.47 -14.38 7.82
CA PRO A 356 -1.87 -14.33 7.36
C PRO A 356 -2.00 -14.11 5.85
N HIS A 357 -1.06 -13.41 5.21
CA HIS A 357 -1.04 -13.22 3.74
C HIS A 357 -1.08 -14.51 2.93
N LEU A 358 -0.56 -15.61 3.46
CA LEU A 358 -0.57 -16.91 2.80
C LEU A 358 -1.88 -17.68 3.01
N GLY A 359 -2.68 -17.28 4.00
CA GLY A 359 -3.83 -18.08 4.42
C GLY A 359 -4.23 -17.87 5.87
N ILE A 360 -5.50 -18.12 6.18
CA ILE A 360 -6.04 -18.06 7.56
C ILE A 360 -6.75 -19.39 7.90
N GLU A 361 -6.94 -20.28 6.92
CA GLU A 361 -7.62 -21.55 7.12
C GLU A 361 -6.65 -22.63 7.57
N THR A 362 -7.19 -23.69 8.18
CA THR A 362 -6.41 -24.85 8.62
C THR A 362 -5.72 -25.56 7.46
N GLY A 363 -6.34 -25.56 6.27
CA GLY A 363 -5.76 -26.11 5.04
C GLY A 363 -4.51 -25.36 4.54
N ASP A 364 -4.33 -24.10 4.95
CA ASP A 364 -3.21 -23.26 4.51
C ASP A 364 -1.92 -23.52 5.31
N ARG A 365 -1.98 -24.31 6.39
CA ARG A 365 -0.83 -24.52 7.30
C ARG A 365 0.39 -25.08 6.59
N LEU A 366 0.21 -26.09 5.74
CA LEU A 366 1.32 -26.68 4.98
C LEU A 366 1.93 -25.67 4.00
N TYR A 367 1.09 -24.82 3.39
CA TYR A 367 1.55 -23.75 2.51
C TYR A 367 2.36 -22.69 3.27
N LYS A 368 1.94 -22.34 4.50
CA LYS A 368 2.72 -21.49 5.41
C LYS A 368 4.06 -22.13 5.77
N ALA A 369 4.08 -23.43 6.07
CA ALA A 369 5.30 -24.15 6.43
C ALA A 369 6.34 -24.12 5.31
N LYS A 370 5.92 -24.41 4.07
CA LYS A 370 6.80 -24.36 2.89
C LYS A 370 7.38 -22.96 2.65
N ASN A 371 6.58 -21.91 2.81
CA ASN A 371 7.09 -20.54 2.67
C ASN A 371 7.99 -20.13 3.83
N LEU A 372 7.73 -20.60 5.06
CA LEU A 372 8.65 -20.41 6.18
C LEU A 372 10.00 -21.09 5.92
N CYS A 373 10.02 -22.28 5.32
CA CYS A 373 11.26 -22.91 4.86
C CYS A 373 12.02 -22.06 3.83
N LYS A 374 11.33 -21.45 2.86
CA LYS A 374 11.95 -20.52 1.89
C LYS A 374 12.57 -19.31 2.58
N TYR A 375 11.86 -18.75 3.57
CA TYR A 375 12.35 -17.63 4.39
C TYR A 375 13.58 -18.01 5.21
N LEU A 376 13.60 -19.19 5.82
CA LEU A 376 14.77 -19.72 6.52
C LEU A 376 15.95 -19.92 5.57
N ASN A 377 15.70 -20.46 4.36
CA ASN A 377 16.74 -20.61 3.35
C ASN A 377 17.36 -19.27 2.95
N GLN A 378 16.53 -18.27 2.63
CA GLN A 378 17.01 -16.91 2.32
C GLN A 378 17.86 -16.36 3.48
N PHE A 379 17.39 -16.50 4.73
CA PHE A 379 18.13 -16.06 5.91
C PHE A 379 19.49 -16.76 6.05
N ILE A 380 19.54 -18.08 5.89
CA ILE A 380 20.79 -18.87 5.99
C ILE A 380 21.78 -18.47 4.91
N ARG A 381 21.33 -18.35 3.65
CA ARG A 381 22.17 -17.95 2.52
C ARG A 381 22.76 -16.56 2.71
N THR A 382 21.99 -15.61 3.21
CA THR A 382 22.49 -14.28 3.57
C THR A 382 23.46 -14.33 4.75
N ALA A 383 23.16 -15.11 5.79
CA ALA A 383 24.04 -15.26 6.95
C ALA A 383 25.40 -15.88 6.60
N ARG A 384 25.43 -16.83 5.65
CA ARG A 384 26.63 -17.43 5.08
C ARG A 384 27.32 -16.54 4.02
N LYS A 385 26.75 -15.38 3.70
CA LYS A 385 27.22 -14.43 2.68
C LYS A 385 27.24 -15.03 1.26
N GLU A 386 26.40 -16.04 0.99
CA GLU A 386 26.16 -16.57 -0.36
C GLU A 386 25.33 -15.60 -1.21
N ILE A 387 24.48 -14.81 -0.55
CA ILE A 387 23.70 -13.71 -1.15
C ILE A 387 23.98 -12.44 -0.35
N THR A 388 23.94 -11.28 -1.02
CA THR A 388 23.99 -9.97 -0.39
C THR A 388 22.80 -9.74 0.53
N SER A 389 23.00 -9.00 1.62
CA SER A 389 21.89 -8.54 2.48
C SER A 389 20.94 -7.65 1.69
N ASP A 390 19.65 -7.70 2.04
CA ASP A 390 18.64 -6.85 1.41
C ASP A 390 18.81 -5.39 1.85
N GLU A 391 18.72 -4.48 0.88
CA GLU A 391 18.68 -3.04 1.13
C GLU A 391 17.23 -2.56 1.21
N LYS A 392 16.80 -2.15 2.41
CA LYS A 392 15.41 -1.71 2.67
C LYS A 392 15.02 -0.43 1.90
N ASP A 393 16.01 0.40 1.56
CA ASP A 393 15.79 1.70 0.92
C ASP A 393 15.73 1.63 -0.62
N HIS A 394 16.17 0.51 -1.19
CA HIS A 394 16.00 0.23 -2.61
C HIS A 394 14.50 0.22 -2.98
N TYR A 395 14.10 0.99 -4.00
CA TYR A 395 12.66 1.20 -4.31
C TYR A 395 11.89 -0.06 -4.70
N ALA A 396 12.57 -1.13 -5.15
CA ALA A 396 11.94 -2.45 -5.33
C ALA A 396 11.31 -3.01 -4.05
N ASN A 397 11.85 -2.62 -2.88
CA ASN A 397 11.40 -3.00 -1.55
C ASN A 397 10.51 -1.93 -0.90
N LYS A 398 10.12 -0.87 -1.63
CA LYS A 398 9.21 0.18 -1.18
C LYS A 398 7.93 0.17 -1.99
N ARG A 399 6.83 0.62 -1.38
CA ARG A 399 5.52 0.80 -2.02
C ARG A 399 4.95 2.14 -1.59
N LEU A 400 4.22 2.79 -2.49
CA LEU A 400 3.51 4.02 -2.20
C LEU A 400 2.05 3.68 -1.90
N LYS A 401 1.55 4.06 -0.73
CA LYS A 401 0.12 4.06 -0.43
C LYS A 401 -0.48 5.39 -0.87
N MET A 402 -1.38 5.32 -1.82
CA MET A 402 -2.08 6.46 -2.43
C MET A 402 -3.40 6.74 -1.71
N ALA A 403 -4.11 7.79 -2.13
CA ALA A 403 -5.37 8.19 -1.53
C ALA A 403 -6.42 7.07 -1.45
N GLY A 404 -6.54 6.22 -2.48
CA GLY A 404 -7.46 5.08 -2.51
C GLY A 404 -7.09 4.02 -1.47
N ASP A 405 -5.82 3.61 -1.42
CA ASP A 405 -5.33 2.58 -0.49
C ASP A 405 -5.50 3.01 0.97
N LEU A 406 -5.22 4.29 1.24
CA LEU A 406 -5.40 4.87 2.57
C LEU A 406 -6.88 4.83 2.97
N LEU A 407 -7.78 5.24 2.06
CA LEU A 407 -9.22 5.21 2.29
C LEU A 407 -9.75 3.78 2.45
N ALA A 408 -9.20 2.80 1.73
CA ALA A 408 -9.48 1.39 1.90
C ALA A 408 -9.14 0.92 3.33
N ASP A 409 -7.93 1.24 3.81
CA ASP A 409 -7.50 0.93 5.17
C ASP A 409 -8.42 1.58 6.24
N LEU A 410 -8.79 2.84 6.03
CA LEU A 410 -9.69 3.56 6.93
C LEU A 410 -11.10 2.96 6.91
N PHE A 411 -11.63 2.64 5.74
CA PHE A 411 -12.96 2.07 5.57
C PHE A 411 -13.03 0.67 6.20
N ARG A 412 -12.01 -0.18 5.96
CA ARG A 412 -11.94 -1.55 6.48
C ARG A 412 -11.98 -1.59 8.02
N VAL A 413 -11.26 -0.71 8.70
CA VAL A 413 -11.29 -0.61 10.17
C VAL A 413 -12.65 -0.10 10.68
N ASN A 414 -13.20 0.95 10.06
CA ASN A 414 -14.45 1.54 10.52
C ASN A 414 -15.68 0.66 10.18
N LEU A 415 -15.62 -0.13 9.12
CA LEU A 415 -16.64 -1.13 8.80
C LEU A 415 -16.70 -2.20 9.90
N LYS A 416 -15.56 -2.72 10.38
CA LYS A 416 -15.53 -3.66 11.51
C LYS A 416 -16.15 -3.07 12.78
N VAL A 417 -15.92 -1.77 13.03
CA VAL A 417 -16.56 -1.06 14.14
C VAL A 417 -18.07 -0.96 13.95
N LEU A 418 -18.53 -0.64 12.72
CA LEU A 418 -19.95 -0.59 12.39
C LEU A 418 -20.61 -1.97 12.57
N ILE A 419 -19.96 -3.04 12.09
CA ILE A 419 -20.41 -4.43 12.28
C ILE A 419 -20.51 -4.76 13.77
N GLY A 420 -19.51 -4.37 14.57
CA GLY A 420 -19.54 -4.55 16.02
C GLY A 420 -20.70 -3.80 16.70
N ASP A 421 -21.00 -2.56 16.28
CA ASP A 421 -22.15 -1.80 16.79
C ASP A 421 -23.48 -2.44 16.37
N ILE A 422 -23.59 -2.94 15.13
CA ILE A 422 -24.77 -3.66 14.65
C ILE A 422 -25.00 -4.91 15.51
N LEU A 423 -23.96 -5.72 15.72
CA LEU A 423 -24.02 -6.92 16.57
C LEU A 423 -24.41 -6.58 18.01
N TYR A 424 -23.78 -5.57 18.61
CA TYR A 424 -24.08 -5.15 19.98
C TYR A 424 -25.54 -4.70 20.14
N ASN A 425 -26.03 -3.85 19.23
CA ASN A 425 -27.41 -3.37 19.26
C ASN A 425 -28.41 -4.50 18.98
N PHE A 426 -28.08 -5.43 18.07
CA PHE A 426 -28.87 -6.63 17.80
C PHE A 426 -29.02 -7.47 19.07
N GLN A 427 -27.90 -7.86 19.70
CA GLN A 427 -27.90 -8.68 20.92
C GLN A 427 -28.66 -8.00 22.07
N ARG A 428 -28.56 -6.67 22.22
CA ARG A 428 -29.29 -5.93 23.26
C ARG A 428 -30.80 -5.98 23.05
N ILE A 429 -31.29 -5.91 21.80
CA ILE A 429 -32.73 -5.97 21.52
C ILE A 429 -33.26 -7.40 21.66
N VAL A 430 -32.47 -8.39 21.22
CA VAL A 430 -32.81 -9.81 21.40
C VAL A 430 -32.93 -10.18 22.87
N LYS A 431 -32.01 -9.71 23.74
CA LYS A 431 -32.12 -9.88 25.20
C LYS A 431 -33.39 -9.28 25.82
N ARG A 432 -34.03 -8.32 25.14
CA ARG A 432 -35.32 -7.72 25.56
C ARG A 432 -36.53 -8.47 25.01
N GLY A 433 -36.34 -9.62 24.34
CA GLY A 433 -37.41 -10.46 23.80
C GLY A 433 -38.05 -9.95 22.50
N LYS A 434 -37.43 -8.97 21.82
CA LYS A 434 -37.94 -8.43 20.54
C LYS A 434 -37.08 -8.91 19.38
N PHE A 435 -37.71 -9.11 18.22
CA PHE A 435 -37.02 -9.35 16.95
C PHE A 435 -36.68 -8.00 16.29
N PRO A 436 -35.40 -7.58 16.23
CA PRO A 436 -35.07 -6.27 15.68
C PRO A 436 -35.08 -6.29 14.15
N SER A 437 -35.69 -5.28 13.53
CA SER A 437 -35.44 -4.99 12.11
C SER A 437 -34.02 -4.44 11.96
N ILE A 438 -33.19 -5.08 11.14
CA ILE A 438 -31.78 -4.70 10.96
C ILE A 438 -31.68 -3.26 10.43
N LYS A 439 -32.64 -2.79 9.62
CA LYS A 439 -32.69 -1.41 9.11
C LYS A 439 -32.69 -0.36 10.23
N VAL A 440 -33.32 -0.64 11.37
CA VAL A 440 -33.39 0.27 12.53
C VAL A 440 -32.10 0.24 13.36
N ILE A 441 -31.33 -0.84 13.26
CA ILE A 441 -30.11 -1.04 14.03
C ILE A 441 -28.95 -0.22 13.45
N ILE A 442 -28.92 -0.07 12.12
CA ILE A 442 -27.82 0.58 11.41
C ILE A 442 -27.84 2.09 11.67
N ARG A 443 -26.72 2.60 12.20
CA ARG A 443 -26.51 4.03 12.45
C ARG A 443 -25.58 4.62 11.39
N ASP A 444 -26.18 5.26 10.40
CA ASP A 444 -25.50 5.94 9.28
C ASP A 444 -24.46 7.00 9.73
N LYS A 445 -24.73 7.71 10.83
CA LYS A 445 -23.83 8.76 11.35
C LYS A 445 -22.52 8.21 11.91
N LEU A 446 -22.48 6.96 12.38
CA LEU A 446 -21.29 6.40 13.04
C LEU A 446 -20.10 6.31 12.08
N LEU A 447 -20.33 5.73 10.89
CA LEU A 447 -19.30 5.58 9.86
C LEU A 447 -18.87 6.95 9.32
N THR A 448 -19.85 7.80 9.01
CA THR A 448 -19.63 9.16 8.46
C THR A 448 -18.76 10.00 9.38
N GLN A 449 -19.09 10.06 10.68
CA GLN A 449 -18.33 10.87 11.64
C GLN A 449 -16.90 10.39 11.81
N ARG A 450 -16.66 9.07 11.81
CA ARG A 450 -15.32 8.48 11.91
C ARG A 450 -14.47 8.82 10.70
N ILE A 451 -15.01 8.68 9.49
CA ILE A 451 -14.30 9.04 8.26
C ILE A 451 -13.99 10.54 8.23
N TYR A 452 -14.98 11.40 8.52
CA TYR A 452 -14.80 12.85 8.48
C TYR A 452 -13.80 13.31 9.54
N SER A 453 -13.83 12.73 10.74
CA SER A 453 -12.89 13.06 11.82
C SER A 453 -11.45 12.72 11.43
N SER A 454 -11.20 11.52 10.91
CA SER A 454 -9.86 11.10 10.45
C SER A 454 -9.36 11.99 9.31
N MET A 455 -10.22 12.31 8.34
CA MET A 455 -9.85 13.18 7.23
C MET A 455 -9.67 14.66 7.64
N ALA A 456 -10.41 15.16 8.63
CA ALA A 456 -10.26 16.53 9.10
C ALA A 456 -8.98 16.72 9.94
N THR A 457 -8.71 15.78 10.85
CA THR A 457 -7.57 15.83 11.79
C THR A 457 -6.27 15.32 11.19
N GLY A 458 -6.33 14.49 10.15
CA GLY A 458 -5.17 13.82 9.57
C GLY A 458 -4.59 12.69 10.44
N THR A 459 -5.33 12.24 11.46
CA THR A 459 -5.00 11.04 12.25
C THR A 459 -5.68 9.83 11.62
N TRP A 460 -4.88 8.83 11.28
CA TRP A 460 -5.31 7.66 10.51
C TRP A 460 -5.19 6.38 11.32
N VAL A 461 -5.62 5.28 10.70
CA VAL A 461 -5.47 3.94 11.29
C VAL A 461 -4.00 3.59 11.49
N GLY A 462 -3.72 2.76 12.50
CA GLY A 462 -2.35 2.35 12.83
C GLY A 462 -1.48 3.43 13.51
N GLY A 463 -2.09 4.50 14.04
CA GLY A 463 -1.39 5.55 14.78
C GLY A 463 -0.64 6.56 13.90
N ARG A 464 -0.82 6.50 12.58
CA ARG A 464 -0.22 7.43 11.62
C ARG A 464 -0.86 8.82 11.76
N LYS A 465 -0.05 9.87 11.63
CA LYS A 465 -0.46 11.28 11.74
C LYS A 465 0.01 12.07 10.52
N GLY A 466 -0.73 13.12 10.18
CA GLY A 466 -0.37 14.04 9.10
C GLY A 466 -0.63 13.51 7.70
N ILE A 467 -1.53 12.53 7.55
CA ILE A 467 -1.87 11.93 6.24
C ILE A 467 -2.78 12.87 5.45
N SER A 468 -3.82 13.40 6.09
CA SER A 468 -4.64 14.45 5.51
C SER A 468 -4.10 15.81 5.90
N GLN A 469 -3.69 16.61 4.92
CA GLN A 469 -3.12 17.94 5.11
C GLN A 469 -4.00 18.98 4.43
N ARG A 470 -4.01 20.21 4.95
CA ARG A 470 -4.67 21.33 4.27
C ARG A 470 -3.89 21.64 3.01
N ILE A 471 -4.56 21.75 1.86
CA ILE A 471 -3.88 22.11 0.61
C ILE A 471 -3.23 23.50 0.76
N GLN A 472 -2.07 23.68 0.13
CA GLN A 472 -1.32 24.93 0.20
C GLN A 472 -1.60 25.73 -1.07
N ARG A 473 -2.46 26.75 -0.96
CA ARG A 473 -2.88 27.61 -2.09
C ARG A 473 -2.08 28.92 -2.22
N LEU A 474 -0.77 28.87 -1.98
CA LEU A 474 0.07 30.07 -2.15
C LEU A 474 0.18 30.47 -3.63
N ASN A 475 0.37 29.48 -4.49
CA ASN A 475 0.33 29.61 -5.94
C ASN A 475 -0.01 28.24 -6.56
N THR A 476 -0.19 28.19 -7.88
CA THR A 476 -0.54 26.97 -8.60
C THR A 476 0.55 25.89 -8.51
N LEU A 477 1.82 26.28 -8.53
CA LEU A 477 2.95 25.34 -8.46
C LEU A 477 3.01 24.64 -7.10
N GLU A 478 2.84 25.36 -5.99
CA GLU A 478 2.78 24.76 -4.65
C GLU A 478 1.60 23.81 -4.51
N THR A 479 0.46 24.14 -5.14
CA THR A 479 -0.71 23.26 -5.14
C THR A 479 -0.39 21.93 -5.84
N ILE A 480 0.25 21.99 -7.02
CA ILE A 480 0.66 20.81 -7.78
C ILE A 480 1.73 20.02 -7.02
N SER A 481 2.77 20.68 -6.51
CA SER A 481 3.82 20.07 -5.68
C SER A 481 3.21 19.31 -4.50
N HIS A 482 2.29 19.94 -3.77
CA HIS A 482 1.66 19.30 -2.63
C HIS A 482 0.83 18.05 -3.02
N LEU A 483 0.19 18.06 -4.19
CA LEU A 483 -0.54 16.88 -4.70
C LEU A 483 0.39 15.72 -5.11
N GLN A 484 1.65 16.01 -5.45
CA GLN A 484 2.67 15.02 -5.83
C GLN A 484 3.56 14.57 -4.65
N ARG A 485 3.28 15.07 -3.45
CA ARG A 485 4.14 14.87 -2.28
C ARG A 485 4.09 13.44 -1.77
N VAL A 486 5.27 12.88 -1.57
CA VAL A 486 5.53 11.57 -0.96
C VAL A 486 6.14 11.77 0.42
N VAL A 487 5.58 11.12 1.43
CA VAL A 487 5.98 11.26 2.84
C VAL A 487 6.39 9.90 3.39
N SER A 488 7.60 9.84 3.95
CA SER A 488 8.04 8.71 4.77
C SER A 488 7.46 8.81 6.19
N PRO A 489 6.92 7.73 6.77
CA PRO A 489 6.34 7.73 8.11
C PRO A 489 7.39 7.69 9.23
N LEU A 490 8.68 7.75 8.90
CA LEU A 490 9.77 7.71 9.88
C LEU A 490 9.79 8.95 10.77
N SER A 491 10.32 8.79 11.99
CA SER A 491 10.46 9.90 12.92
C SER A 491 11.43 10.96 12.37
N THR A 492 11.01 12.22 12.42
CA THR A 492 11.85 13.37 12.06
C THR A 492 12.94 13.64 13.09
N THR A 493 12.76 13.19 14.33
CA THR A 493 13.73 13.36 15.42
C THR A 493 14.85 12.33 15.40
N GLN A 494 14.64 11.19 14.76
CA GLN A 494 15.66 10.15 14.64
C GLN A 494 16.54 10.43 13.42
N GLU A 495 17.83 10.20 13.61
CA GLU A 495 18.83 10.25 12.55
C GLU A 495 18.73 8.98 11.70
N ASN A 496 18.01 9.08 10.59
CA ASN A 496 17.86 8.00 9.62
C ASN A 496 18.70 8.31 8.37
N PHE A 497 20.03 8.26 8.50
CA PHE A 497 20.95 8.68 7.43
C PHE A 497 20.69 7.97 6.09
N GLU A 498 20.64 6.63 6.10
CA GLU A 498 20.38 5.81 4.90
C GLU A 498 19.04 6.15 4.24
N ALA A 499 17.98 6.36 5.04
CA ALA A 499 16.65 6.64 4.51
C ALA A 499 16.51 8.07 3.95
N ARG A 500 17.39 9.00 4.37
CA ARG A 500 17.40 10.40 3.91
C ARG A 500 18.27 10.60 2.67
N GLU A 501 19.23 9.71 2.43
CA GLU A 501 20.15 9.78 1.30
C GLU A 501 19.44 9.63 -0.05
N LEU A 502 19.97 10.30 -1.07
CA LEU A 502 19.49 10.15 -2.44
C LEU A 502 19.92 8.78 -2.99
N HIS A 503 19.01 7.81 -2.91
CA HIS A 503 19.26 6.48 -3.47
C HIS A 503 19.20 6.49 -5.02
N PRO A 504 20.09 5.78 -5.75
CA PRO A 504 20.11 5.74 -7.22
C PRO A 504 18.78 5.30 -7.86
N THR A 505 18.02 4.44 -7.19
CA THR A 505 16.71 3.98 -7.69
C THR A 505 15.65 5.08 -7.73
N HIS A 506 15.89 6.23 -7.10
CA HIS A 506 14.99 7.38 -7.19
C HIS A 506 14.95 7.99 -8.60
N LEU A 507 15.97 7.73 -9.43
CA LEU A 507 16.04 8.24 -10.80
C LEU A 507 14.76 7.89 -11.59
N GLY A 508 14.09 8.93 -12.10
CA GLY A 508 12.84 8.80 -12.86
C GLY A 508 11.59 8.52 -12.02
N ARG A 509 11.71 8.35 -10.70
CA ARG A 509 10.59 8.06 -9.77
C ARG A 509 10.32 9.21 -8.82
N LEU A 510 11.37 9.76 -8.21
CA LEU A 510 11.31 10.89 -7.29
C LEU A 510 12.20 12.03 -7.81
N CYS A 511 11.79 13.26 -7.51
CA CYS A 511 12.60 14.43 -7.79
C CYS A 511 13.83 14.45 -6.85
N PRO A 512 15.07 14.55 -7.38
CA PRO A 512 16.27 14.58 -6.54
C PRO A 512 16.48 15.92 -5.82
N VAL A 513 15.81 16.99 -6.27
CA VAL A 513 15.98 18.36 -5.76
C VAL A 513 14.85 18.75 -4.80
N GLU A 514 13.63 18.31 -5.06
CA GLU A 514 12.43 18.80 -4.38
C GLU A 514 12.20 18.11 -3.03
N THR A 515 13.05 18.45 -2.06
CA THR A 515 12.94 18.11 -0.63
C THR A 515 12.94 19.40 0.19
N PRO A 516 12.11 19.52 1.24
CA PRO A 516 12.18 20.67 2.13
C PRO A 516 13.46 20.61 2.97
N GLU A 517 13.97 21.78 3.35
CA GLU A 517 15.08 21.92 4.29
C GLU A 517 14.65 21.62 5.75
N GLY A 518 15.64 21.44 6.62
CA GLY A 518 15.44 21.20 8.05
C GLY A 518 15.17 19.73 8.40
N THR A 519 14.34 19.49 9.43
CA THR A 519 14.16 18.14 10.00
C THR A 519 13.47 17.14 9.07
N ASN A 520 12.78 17.62 8.03
CA ASN A 520 12.08 16.80 7.05
C ASN A 520 12.92 16.42 5.83
N ILE A 521 14.17 16.88 5.75
CA ILE A 521 15.05 16.64 4.59
C ILE A 521 15.19 15.14 4.31
N GLY A 522 14.94 14.73 3.06
CA GLY A 522 14.97 13.34 2.60
C GLY A 522 13.76 12.48 3.01
N LEU A 523 12.98 12.89 4.02
CA LEU A 523 11.77 12.19 4.46
C LEU A 523 10.52 12.65 3.71
N ARG A 524 10.51 13.90 3.24
CA ARG A 524 9.47 14.44 2.36
C ARG A 524 10.08 14.66 0.98
N LYS A 525 9.49 14.00 -0.02
CA LYS A 525 9.97 13.95 -1.40
C LYS A 525 8.79 14.24 -2.33
N ASN A 526 9.06 14.44 -3.61
CA ASN A 526 8.01 14.61 -4.62
C ASN A 526 8.24 13.63 -5.76
N LEU A 527 7.15 13.23 -6.43
CA LEU A 527 7.21 12.38 -7.61
C LEU A 527 7.94 13.09 -8.76
N ALA A 528 8.64 12.32 -9.58
CA ALA A 528 9.16 12.82 -10.85
C ALA A 528 8.01 13.05 -11.85
N MET A 529 8.19 13.96 -12.81
CA MET A 529 7.10 14.39 -13.70
C MET A 529 6.46 13.26 -14.53
N MET A 530 7.23 12.24 -14.91
CA MET A 530 6.76 11.08 -15.69
C MET A 530 6.67 9.82 -14.84
N ALA A 531 6.67 9.95 -13.51
CA ALA A 531 6.47 8.81 -12.63
C ALA A 531 5.01 8.37 -12.72
N ASP A 532 4.80 7.06 -12.88
CA ASP A 532 3.49 6.44 -12.83
C ASP A 532 3.47 5.39 -11.71
N ILE A 533 2.29 5.21 -11.11
CA ILE A 533 2.07 4.35 -9.95
C ILE A 533 1.02 3.32 -10.35
N THR A 534 1.41 2.04 -10.31
CA THR A 534 0.54 0.95 -10.74
C THR A 534 -0.63 0.74 -9.79
N SER A 535 -1.79 0.41 -10.34
CA SER A 535 -2.96 -0.06 -9.60
C SER A 535 -2.93 -1.58 -9.40
N GLU A 536 -3.68 -2.09 -8.42
CA GLU A 536 -3.73 -3.52 -8.14
C GLU A 536 -4.41 -4.29 -9.28
N SER A 537 -3.83 -5.45 -9.62
CA SER A 537 -4.32 -6.33 -10.69
C SER A 537 -4.64 -7.71 -10.12
N PRO A 538 -5.68 -8.40 -10.60
CA PRO A 538 -6.06 -9.71 -10.06
C PRO A 538 -4.94 -10.75 -10.19
N GLU A 539 -4.42 -11.22 -9.06
CA GLU A 539 -3.31 -12.20 -9.04
C GLU A 539 -3.67 -13.51 -9.76
N LYS A 540 -4.95 -13.92 -9.69
CA LYS A 540 -5.44 -15.16 -10.29
C LYS A 540 -5.21 -15.21 -11.80
N GLU A 541 -5.45 -14.11 -12.50
CA GLU A 541 -5.26 -14.02 -13.95
C GLU A 541 -3.79 -14.18 -14.32
N VAL A 542 -2.90 -13.54 -13.55
CA VAL A 542 -1.45 -13.65 -13.74
C VAL A 542 -0.97 -15.08 -13.47
N ILE A 543 -1.43 -15.71 -12.38
CA ILE A 543 -1.07 -17.09 -12.03
C ILE A 543 -1.53 -18.06 -13.12
N ASP A 544 -2.74 -17.90 -13.64
CA ASP A 544 -3.27 -18.78 -14.69
C ASP A 544 -2.49 -18.60 -16.01
N LEU A 545 -2.08 -17.37 -16.34
CA LEU A 545 -1.16 -17.11 -17.46
C LEU A 545 0.21 -17.79 -17.25
N LEU A 546 0.77 -17.73 -16.04
CA LEU A 546 2.04 -18.39 -15.72
C LEU A 546 1.94 -19.92 -15.85
N LYS A 547 0.83 -20.52 -15.41
CA LYS A 547 0.57 -21.96 -15.59
C LYS A 547 0.50 -22.34 -17.07
N GLN A 548 -0.19 -21.53 -17.88
CA GLN A 548 -0.26 -21.75 -19.33
C GLN A 548 1.13 -21.69 -19.99
N ASN A 549 2.03 -20.86 -19.46
CA ASN A 549 3.42 -20.75 -19.92
C ASN A 549 4.38 -21.78 -19.28
N GLY A 550 3.85 -22.81 -18.61
CA GLY A 550 4.64 -23.95 -18.13
C GLY A 550 5.17 -23.84 -16.70
N VAL A 551 4.79 -22.81 -15.94
CA VAL A 551 5.14 -22.73 -14.50
C VAL A 551 4.34 -23.77 -13.73
N LYS A 552 5.05 -24.70 -13.08
CA LYS A 552 4.44 -25.73 -12.23
C LYS A 552 4.23 -25.18 -10.82
N VAL A 553 2.98 -25.20 -10.35
CA VAL A 553 2.66 -24.87 -8.96
C VAL A 553 3.14 -26.01 -8.07
N ILE A 554 4.04 -25.71 -7.15
CA ILE A 554 4.42 -26.62 -6.09
C ILE A 554 3.28 -26.58 -5.07
N GLN A 555 2.42 -27.62 -5.09
CA GLN A 555 1.42 -27.86 -4.05
C GLN A 555 2.12 -28.15 -2.74
#